data_AF-A0A2V9RFH1-F1
#
_entry.id   AF-A0A2V9RFH1-F1
#
_cell.length_a   1.000
_cell.length_b   1.000
_cell.length_c   1.000
_cell.angle_alpha   90.00
_cell.angle_beta   90.00
_cell.angle_gamma   90.00
#
_symmetry.space_group_name_H-M   'P 1'
#
loop_
_entity.id
_entity.type
_entity.pdbx_description
1 polymer ?
#
loop_
_entity_poly.entity_id
_entity_poly.type
_entity_poly.pdbx_seq_one_letter_code
_entity_poly.pdbx_strand_id
1 'polypeptide(L)'
;MKKTSTAKSGPIASNGMRAEYRFDYQKARPNRFAGRTDKDRLVVVLDPDVSEVFTTPESVNAVLRALLTTMPRTAKSRTVRKTQPGEMGKRRRA
;
A
#
# COMPACT_ATOMS: atom_id res chain seq x y z
N MET A 1 48.29 0.27 -19.57
CA MET A 1 46.90 0.55 -19.15
C MET A 1 46.04 -0.66 -19.52
N LYS A 2 45.57 -1.46 -18.54
CA LYS A 2 44.76 -2.67 -18.82
C LYS A 2 43.28 -2.30 -18.78
N LYS A 3 42.56 -2.63 -19.86
CA LYS A 3 41.13 -2.36 -20.08
C LYS A 3 40.28 -3.23 -19.15
N THR A 4 39.24 -2.64 -18.55
CA THR A 4 38.26 -3.30 -17.69
C THR A 4 37.32 -4.17 -18.54
N SER A 5 37.14 -5.43 -18.16
CA SER A 5 36.22 -6.35 -18.83
C SER A 5 34.77 -6.02 -18.48
N THR A 6 33.96 -5.77 -19.51
CA THR A 6 32.51 -5.56 -19.46
C THR A 6 31.81 -6.65 -18.67
N ALA A 7 31.01 -6.25 -17.66
CA ALA A 7 30.17 -7.16 -16.89
C ALA A 7 29.09 -7.77 -17.80
N LYS A 8 29.15 -9.08 -18.00
CA LYS A 8 28.11 -9.88 -18.66
C LYS A 8 26.89 -9.89 -17.74
N SER A 9 25.77 -9.32 -18.20
CA SER A 9 24.46 -9.46 -17.56
C SER A 9 23.97 -10.91 -17.72
N GLY A 10 24.49 -11.81 -16.87
CA GLY A 10 23.94 -13.15 -16.69
C GLY A 10 22.54 -13.09 -16.06
N PRO A 11 21.71 -14.11 -16.26
CA PRO A 11 20.34 -14.13 -15.75
C PRO A 11 20.37 -13.88 -14.25
N ILE A 12 19.52 -12.95 -13.79
CA ILE A 12 19.38 -12.47 -12.42
C ILE A 12 19.62 -13.65 -11.47
N ALA A 13 20.85 -13.73 -10.95
CA ALA A 13 21.22 -14.74 -9.97
C ALA A 13 20.25 -14.51 -8.82
N SER A 14 19.39 -15.49 -8.57
CA SER A 14 18.46 -15.49 -7.46
C SER A 14 19.27 -15.25 -6.20
N ASN A 15 19.21 -14.01 -5.73
CA ASN A 15 19.97 -13.53 -4.60
C ASN A 15 19.62 -14.38 -3.37
N GLY A 16 20.52 -15.27 -2.96
CA GLY A 16 20.66 -15.74 -1.58
C GLY A 16 19.71 -16.81 -1.02
N MET A 17 18.74 -17.37 -1.75
CA MET A 17 17.83 -18.40 -1.19
C MET A 17 18.12 -19.81 -1.72
N ARG A 18 18.19 -20.80 -0.81
CA ARG A 18 18.35 -22.22 -1.15
C ARG A 18 17.12 -22.72 -1.93
N ALA A 19 17.31 -23.77 -2.73
CA ALA A 19 16.25 -24.31 -3.60
C ALA A 19 14.98 -24.74 -2.83
N GLU A 20 15.13 -25.21 -1.60
CA GLU A 20 14.04 -25.60 -0.69
C GLU A 20 13.10 -24.45 -0.30
N TYR A 21 13.52 -23.19 -0.43
CA TYR A 21 12.70 -22.00 -0.14
C TYR A 21 11.90 -21.50 -1.34
N ARG A 22 11.90 -22.25 -2.46
CA ARG A 22 11.02 -21.96 -3.61
C ARG A 22 9.63 -22.54 -3.36
N PHE A 23 8.85 -21.85 -2.55
CA PHE A 23 7.47 -22.25 -2.26
C PHE A 23 6.53 -21.92 -3.43
N ASP A 24 5.68 -22.88 -3.79
CA ASP A 24 4.57 -22.68 -4.72
C ASP A 24 3.36 -22.11 -3.96
N TYR A 25 3.27 -20.78 -3.91
CA TYR A 25 2.20 -20.08 -3.21
C TYR A 25 0.81 -20.29 -3.83
N GLN A 26 0.70 -20.85 -5.05
CA GLN A 26 -0.60 -21.21 -5.62
C GLN A 26 -1.23 -22.42 -4.91
N LYS A 27 -0.40 -23.28 -4.30
CA LYS A 27 -0.83 -24.42 -3.49
C LYS A 27 -0.94 -24.10 -2.00
N ALA A 28 -0.59 -22.88 -1.59
CA ALA A 28 -0.67 -22.49 -0.19
C ALA A 28 -2.13 -22.41 0.27
N ARG A 29 -2.37 -22.70 1.56
CA ARG A 29 -3.70 -22.49 2.13
C ARG A 29 -4.04 -21.00 2.09
N PRO A 30 -5.30 -20.63 1.81
CA PRO A 30 -5.75 -19.25 1.90
C PRO A 30 -5.36 -18.64 3.26
N ASN A 31 -4.89 -17.40 3.25
CA ASN A 31 -4.52 -16.70 4.47
C ASN A 31 -5.73 -16.66 5.42
N ARG A 32 -5.63 -17.30 6.59
CA ARG A 32 -6.71 -17.38 7.58
C ARG A 32 -7.19 -16.02 8.09
N PHE A 33 -6.38 -14.96 7.89
CA PHE A 33 -6.68 -13.58 8.24
C PHE A 33 -7.21 -12.77 7.06
N ALA A 34 -7.03 -13.24 5.83
CA ALA A 34 -7.62 -12.59 4.65
C ALA A 34 -9.15 -12.71 4.76
N GLY A 35 -9.81 -11.57 4.98
CA GLY A 35 -11.26 -11.50 5.20
C GLY A 35 -11.69 -11.35 6.66
N ARG A 36 -10.79 -11.44 7.65
CA ARG A 36 -11.11 -11.07 9.05
C ARG A 36 -11.20 -9.56 9.26
N THR A 37 -10.59 -8.81 8.35
CA THR A 37 -10.66 -7.37 8.29
C THR A 37 -11.55 -7.04 7.10
N ASP A 38 -12.65 -6.34 7.34
CA ASP A 38 -13.46 -5.77 6.26
C ASP A 38 -12.53 -4.97 5.36
N LYS A 39 -12.70 -5.09 4.04
CA LYS A 39 -11.84 -4.39 3.07
C LYS A 39 -11.82 -2.87 3.30
N ASP A 40 -12.85 -2.34 3.96
CA ASP A 40 -13.05 -0.93 4.24
C ASP A 40 -12.60 -0.51 5.66
N ARG A 41 -12.00 -1.42 6.43
CA ARG A 41 -11.53 -1.12 7.79
C ARG A 41 -10.16 -0.46 7.78
N LEU A 42 -10.14 0.84 8.05
CA LEU A 42 -8.92 1.61 8.31
C LEU A 42 -8.48 1.39 9.78
N VAL A 43 -7.22 1.02 9.99
CA VAL A 43 -6.61 0.96 11.33
C VAL A 43 -5.72 2.19 11.50
N VAL A 44 -5.92 2.91 12.59
CA VAL A 44 -5.15 4.11 12.96
C VAL A 44 -4.50 3.86 14.31
N VAL A 45 -3.23 4.21 14.43
CA VAL A 45 -2.50 4.19 15.69
C VAL A 45 -2.61 5.58 16.31
N LEU A 46 -3.03 5.65 17.57
CA LEU A 46 -3.05 6.89 18.35
C LEU A 46 -1.73 7.01 19.10
N ASP A 47 -1.29 8.25 19.32
CA ASP A 47 -0.16 8.53 20.19
C ASP A 47 -0.52 8.21 21.66
N PRO A 48 0.46 7.90 22.52
CA PRO A 48 0.21 7.44 23.89
C PRO A 48 -0.65 8.41 24.71
N ASP A 49 -0.36 9.70 24.63
CA ASP A 49 -1.09 10.78 25.31
C ASP A 49 -2.57 10.86 24.88
N VAL A 50 -2.85 10.65 23.59
CA VAL A 50 -4.22 10.62 23.07
C VAL A 50 -4.93 9.34 23.51
N SER A 51 -4.23 8.20 23.51
CA SER A 51 -4.79 6.90 23.86
C SER A 51 -5.15 6.75 25.35
N GLU A 52 -4.47 7.50 26.23
CA GLU A 52 -4.81 7.56 27.66
C GLU A 52 -6.19 8.17 27.89
N VAL A 53 -6.56 9.17 27.07
CA VAL A 53 -7.85 9.86 27.17
C VAL A 53 -8.93 9.10 26.39
N PHE A 54 -8.60 8.61 25.20
CA PHE A 54 -9.54 7.94 24.30
C PHE A 54 -9.27 6.44 24.22
N THR A 55 -9.86 5.71 25.16
CA THR A 55 -9.67 4.25 25.29
C THR A 55 -10.54 3.43 24.35
N THR A 56 -11.56 4.04 23.72
CA THR A 56 -12.50 3.34 22.82
C THR A 56 -12.63 4.05 21.47
N PRO A 57 -12.80 3.30 20.36
CA PRO A 57 -13.00 3.90 19.04
C PRO A 57 -14.29 4.74 18.96
N GLU A 58 -15.31 4.41 19.75
CA GLU A 58 -16.56 5.17 19.84
C GLU A 58 -16.31 6.59 20.36
N SER A 59 -15.48 6.72 21.41
CA SER A 59 -15.16 8.03 22.02
C SER A 59 -14.43 8.96 21.04
N VAL A 60 -13.44 8.44 20.31
CA VAL A 60 -12.70 9.18 19.27
C VAL A 60 -13.66 9.63 18.17
N ASN A 61 -14.47 8.70 17.66
CA ASN A 61 -15.37 8.97 16.55
C ASN A 61 -16.46 9.99 16.91
N ALA A 62 -16.96 9.98 18.15
CA ALA A 62 -17.93 10.96 18.62
C ALA A 62 -17.35 12.38 18.57
N VAL A 63 -16.13 12.58 19.09
CA VAL A 63 -15.46 13.88 19.10
C VAL A 63 -15.14 14.35 17.67
N LEU A 64 -14.55 13.48 16.84
CA LEU A 64 -14.22 13.85 15.46
C LEU A 64 -15.47 14.22 14.65
N ARG A 65 -16.60 13.54 14.87
CA ARG A 65 -17.88 13.90 14.24
C ARG A 65 -18.42 15.24 14.75
N ALA A 66 -18.33 15.52 16.05
CA ALA A 66 -18.72 16.81 16.62
C ALA A 66 -17.83 17.96 16.09
N LEU A 67 -16.55 17.71 15.87
CA LEU A 67 -15.67 18.69 15.22
C LEU A 67 -16.04 18.90 13.75
N LEU A 68 -16.39 17.84 13.02
CA LEU A 68 -16.85 17.95 11.64
C LEU A 68 -18.16 18.74 11.49
N THR A 69 -19.06 18.70 12.48
CA THR A 69 -20.31 19.47 12.45
C THR A 69 -20.12 20.94 12.83
N THR A 70 -19.17 21.23 13.71
CA THR A 70 -18.93 22.58 14.25
C THR A 70 -17.90 23.37 13.45
N MET A 71 -16.96 22.70 12.77
CA MET A 71 -15.95 23.37 11.97
C MET A 71 -16.52 23.88 10.64
N PRO A 72 -16.18 25.11 10.23
CA PRO A 72 -16.56 25.61 8.92
C PRO A 72 -15.92 24.72 7.86
N ARG A 73 -16.77 24.19 6.96
CA ARG A 73 -16.33 23.37 5.83
C ARG A 73 -15.39 24.20 4.95
N THR A 74 -14.08 24.07 5.17
CA THR A 74 -13.10 24.57 4.21
C THR A 74 -13.25 23.75 2.94
N ALA A 75 -13.94 24.33 1.96
CA ALA A 75 -14.17 23.73 0.65
C ALA A 75 -12.85 23.73 -0.13
N LYS A 76 -11.91 22.83 0.20
CA LYS A 76 -10.69 22.68 -0.60
C LYS A 76 -10.34 21.21 -0.89
N SER A 77 -10.69 20.87 -2.13
CA SER A 77 -10.02 19.96 -3.05
C SER A 77 -9.98 18.48 -2.70
N ARG A 78 -11.06 17.77 -3.04
CA ARG A 78 -10.94 16.40 -3.54
C ARG A 78 -10.35 16.47 -4.95
N THR A 79 -9.04 16.65 -5.05
CA THR A 79 -8.29 16.41 -6.29
C THR A 79 -8.36 14.91 -6.57
N VAL A 80 -9.36 14.52 -7.35
CA VAL A 80 -9.43 13.20 -7.98
C VAL A 80 -8.18 13.07 -8.84
N ARG A 81 -7.19 12.28 -8.38
CA ARG A 81 -6.05 11.89 -9.21
C ARG A 81 -6.60 11.07 -10.37
N LYS A 82 -6.78 11.72 -11.53
CA LYS A 82 -7.11 11.09 -12.79
C LYS A 82 -5.88 10.29 -13.21
N THR A 83 -5.88 8.98 -12.94
CA THR A 83 -4.95 8.04 -13.57
C THR A 83 -5.20 8.12 -15.07
N GLN A 84 -4.25 8.72 -15.80
CA GLN A 84 -4.25 8.71 -17.26
C GLN A 84 -4.07 7.26 -17.73
N PRO A 85 -4.99 6.69 -18.52
CA PRO A 85 -4.71 5.45 -19.23
C PRO A 85 -3.64 5.74 -20.29
N GLY A 86 -2.60 4.91 -20.26
CA GLY A 86 -1.41 5.03 -21.11
C GLY A 86 -1.76 5.18 -22.59
N GLU A 87 -1.15 6.21 -23.16
CA GLU A 87 -1.05 6.50 -24.57
C GLU A 87 -0.28 5.37 -25.28
N MET A 88 -0.94 4.26 -25.63
CA MET A 88 -0.34 3.27 -26.53
C MET A 88 -0.60 3.71 -27.97
N GLY A 89 0.13 4.76 -28.36
CA GLY A 89 0.22 5.24 -29.72
C GLY A 89 0.82 4.19 -30.66
N LYS A 90 -0.03 3.64 -31.52
CA LYS A 90 0.20 3.41 -32.94
C LYS A 90 1.65 3.10 -33.37
N ARG A 91 2.05 1.83 -33.33
CA ARG A 91 3.04 1.34 -34.29
C ARG A 91 2.32 0.89 -35.56
N ARG A 92 2.23 1.82 -36.50
CA ARG A 92 1.79 1.59 -37.88
C ARG A 92 2.78 0.60 -38.53
N ARG A 93 2.20 -0.31 -39.31
CA ARG A 93 2.90 -1.22 -40.21
C ARG A 93 3.73 -0.42 -41.22
N ALA A 94 4.95 -0.86 -41.46
CA ALA A 94 5.68 -0.74 -42.71
C ALA A 94 6.49 -2.04 -42.86
#